data_AF-A0A950W2R4-F1
#
_entry.id   AF-A0A950W2R4-F1
#
_cell.length_a   1.000
_cell.length_b   1.000
_cell.length_c   1.000
_cell.angle_alpha   90.00
_cell.angle_beta   90.00
_cell.angle_gamma   90.00
#
_symmetry.space_group_name_H-M   'P 1'
#
loop_
_entity.id
_entity.type
_entity.pdbx_description
1 polymer ?
#
loop_
_entity_poly.entity_id
_entity_poly.type
_entity_poly.pdbx_seq_one_letter_code
_entity_poly.pdbx_strand_id
1 'polypeptide(L)'
;MKLAYIHADDVIEVNKGGRRMYGRVVEIRDGVVQFEPLCRGISYRHASAREIVRHWRKTGRRGLGPADEPDGDQPVPLPREQLSLPMVK
;
A
#
# COMPACT_ATOMS: atom_id res chain seq x y z
N MET A 1 1.18 6.09 -13.65
CA MET A 1 1.86 5.79 -12.37
C MET A 1 3.35 5.61 -12.63
N LYS A 2 4.26 6.01 -11.72
CA LYS A 2 5.69 5.66 -11.81
C LYS A 2 5.94 4.43 -10.93
N LEU A 3 6.47 3.35 -11.50
CA LEU A 3 6.66 2.08 -10.77
C LEU A 3 7.75 2.14 -9.71
N ALA A 4 8.64 3.13 -9.77
CA ALA A 4 9.75 3.29 -8.82
C ALA A 4 9.30 3.46 -7.35
N TYR A 5 8.04 3.84 -7.11
CA TYR A 5 7.49 4.01 -5.76
C TYR A 5 6.64 2.83 -5.28
N ILE A 6 6.49 1.80 -6.11
CA ILE A 6 5.77 0.59 -5.76
C ILE A 6 6.80 -0.43 -5.27
N HIS A 7 6.52 -1.06 -4.14
CA HIS A 7 7.35 -2.11 -3.57
C HIS A 7 6.58 -3.43 -3.49
N ALA A 8 7.32 -4.52 -3.29
CA ALA A 8 6.72 -5.79 -2.91
C ALA A 8 5.88 -5.62 -1.63
N ASP A 9 4.80 -6.40 -1.52
CA ASP A 9 3.77 -6.34 -0.48
C ASP A 9 2.88 -5.09 -0.44
N ASP A 10 3.10 -4.10 -1.31
CA ASP A 10 2.16 -2.99 -1.45
C ASP A 10 0.83 -3.47 -2.02
N VAL A 11 -0.25 -2.73 -1.74
CA VAL A 11 -1.55 -2.99 -2.36
C VAL A 11 -1.72 -2.03 -3.53
N ILE A 12 -2.23 -2.54 -4.65
CA ILE A 12 -2.50 -1.75 -5.85
C ILE A 12 -3.96 -1.89 -6.28
N GLU A 13 -4.50 -0.84 -6.87
CA GLU A 13 -5.76 -0.85 -7.63
C GLU A 13 -5.39 -0.86 -9.11
N VAL A 14 -5.88 -1.87 -9.83
CA VAL A 14 -5.61 -2.08 -11.25
C VAL A 14 -6.90 -1.95 -12.03
N ASN A 15 -6.86 -1.25 -13.16
CA ASN A 15 -7.91 -1.21 -14.16
C ASN A 15 -7.51 -2.06 -15.37
N LYS A 16 -8.18 -3.20 -15.55
CA LYS A 16 -8.05 -4.06 -16.73
C LYS A 16 -9.31 -3.93 -17.59
N GLY A 17 -9.19 -3.23 -18.73
CA GLY A 17 -10.27 -3.10 -19.70
C GLY A 17 -11.56 -2.51 -19.13
N GLY A 18 -11.47 -1.59 -18.16
CA GLY A 18 -12.61 -0.97 -17.48
C GLY A 18 -12.99 -1.63 -16.15
N ARG A 19 -12.47 -2.83 -15.86
CA ARG A 19 -12.71 -3.53 -14.59
C ARG A 19 -11.64 -3.17 -13.56
N ARG A 20 -12.08 -2.63 -12.42
CA ARG A 20 -11.21 -2.31 -11.28
C ARG A 20 -11.11 -3.48 -10.32
N MET A 21 -9.91 -3.74 -9.83
CA MET A 21 -9.65 -4.80 -8.86
C MET A 21 -8.42 -4.47 -8.00
N TYR A 22 -8.36 -5.07 -6.82
CA TYR A 22 -7.24 -4.92 -5.90
C TYR A 22 -6.31 -6.12 -5.96
N GLY A 23 -5.02 -5.85 -5.79
CA GLY A 23 -3.99 -6.87 -5.74
C GLY A 23 -2.86 -6.50 -4.79
N ARG A 24 -2.17 -7.49 -4.25
CA ARG A 24 -0.92 -7.32 -3.52
C ARG A 24 0.25 -7.52 -4.45
N VAL A 25 1.20 -6.59 -4.46
CA VAL A 25 2.41 -6.67 -5.29
C VAL A 25 3.29 -7.80 -4.80
N VAL A 26 3.69 -8.67 -5.71
CA VAL A 26 4.65 -9.74 -5.46
C VAL A 26 6.05 -9.25 -5.83
N GLU A 27 6.21 -8.75 -7.06
CA GLU A 27 7.47 -8.24 -7.57
C GLU A 27 7.24 -7.26 -8.72
N ILE A 28 8.30 -6.53 -9.10
CA ILE A 28 8.32 -5.69 -10.30
C ILE A 28 9.42 -6.22 -11.20
N ARG A 29 9.06 -6.62 -12.42
CA ARG A 29 9.97 -7.20 -13.39
C ARG A 29 9.72 -6.58 -14.76
N ASP A 30 10.79 -6.13 -15.41
CA ASP A 30 10.75 -5.56 -16.78
C ASP A 30 9.71 -4.44 -16.96
N GLY A 31 9.50 -3.61 -15.92
CA GLY A 31 8.51 -2.53 -15.93
C GLY A 31 7.05 -3.00 -15.85
N VAL A 32 6.83 -4.24 -15.42
CA VAL A 32 5.51 -4.83 -15.16
C VAL A 32 5.44 -5.24 -13.69
N VAL A 33 4.31 -4.95 -13.07
CA VAL A 33 4.03 -5.34 -11.69
C VAL A 33 3.35 -6.70 -11.69
N GLN A 34 4.00 -7.69 -11.08
CA GLN A 34 3.38 -8.97 -10.76
C GLN A 34 2.65 -8.82 -9.43
N PHE A 35 1.40 -9.27 -9.38
CA PHE A 35 0.57 -9.14 -8.20
C PHE A 35 -0.34 -10.35 -8.00
N GLU A 36 -0.75 -10.53 -6.75
CA GLU A 36 -1.74 -11.52 -6.33
C GLU A 36 -3.11 -10.83 -6.15
N PRO A 37 -4.16 -11.25 -6.87
CA PRO A 37 -5.49 -10.68 -6.71
C PRO A 37 -6.05 -10.91 -5.30
N LEU A 38 -6.62 -9.86 -4.71
CA LEU A 38 -7.32 -9.97 -3.41
C LEU A 38 -8.79 -10.38 -3.58
N CYS A 39 -9.33 -10.21 -4.79
CA CYS A 39 -10.73 -10.53 -5.11
C CYS A 39 -10.85 -11.94 -5.71
N ARG A 40 -11.88 -12.69 -5.31
CA ARG A 40 -12.20 -13.99 -5.91
C ARG A 40 -12.64 -13.84 -7.38
N GLY A 41 -12.32 -14.83 -8.20
CA GLY A 41 -12.72 -14.87 -9.61
C GLY A 41 -11.93 -13.95 -10.54
N ILE A 42 -10.79 -13.43 -10.08
CA ILE A 42 -9.84 -12.66 -10.90
C ILE A 42 -8.61 -13.53 -11.18
N SER A 43 -8.30 -13.74 -12.46
CA SER A 43 -7.15 -14.54 -12.91
C SER A 43 -5.92 -13.71 -13.32
N TYR A 44 -6.07 -12.38 -13.45
CA TYR A 44 -4.98 -11.49 -13.82
C TYR A 44 -3.92 -11.43 -12.73
N ARG A 45 -2.65 -11.61 -13.09
CA ARG A 45 -1.52 -11.54 -12.15
C ARG A 45 -0.44 -10.52 -12.51
N HIS A 46 -0.64 -9.78 -13.61
CA HIS A 46 0.32 -8.79 -14.09
C HIS A 46 -0.37 -7.51 -14.56
N ALA A 47 0.24 -6.37 -14.26
CA ALA A 47 -0.24 -5.05 -14.64
C ALA A 47 0.91 -4.13 -15.05
N SER A 48 0.69 -3.35 -16.11
CA SER A 48 1.59 -2.28 -16.51
C SER A 48 1.33 -1.02 -15.68
N ALA A 49 2.29 -0.09 -15.70
CA ALA A 49 2.18 1.21 -15.02
C ALA A 49 0.97 2.06 -15.45
N ARG A 50 0.42 1.81 -16.65
CA ARG A 50 -0.77 2.50 -17.18
C ARG A 50 -2.07 1.93 -16.64
N GLU A 51 -2.06 0.65 -16.26
CA GLU A 51 -3.22 -0.06 -15.73
C GLU A 51 -3.34 0.16 -14.21
N ILE A 52 -2.27 0.58 -13.54
CA ILE A 52 -2.28 0.89 -12.11
C ILE A 52 -2.88 2.28 -11.89
N VAL A 53 -3.99 2.32 -11.16
CA VAL A 53 -4.76 3.54 -10.85
C VAL A 53 -4.30 4.15 -9.53
N ARG A 54 -4.12 3.32 -8.50
CA ARG A 54 -3.68 3.72 -7.15
C ARG A 54 -2.78 2.65 -6.54
N HIS A 55 -1.97 3.05 -5.56
CA HIS A 55 -1.19 2.16 -4.73
C HIS A 55 -1.25 2.63 -3.27
N TRP A 56 -1.12 1.68 -2.35
CA TRP A 56 -1.06 1.89 -0.92
C TRP A 56 0.14 1.13 -0.39
N ARG A 57 1.06 1.87 0.20
CA ARG A 57 2.24 1.29 0.83
C ARG A 57 1.90 0.75 2.20
N LYS A 58 2.38 -0.45 2.52
CA LYS A 58 2.27 -0.97 3.87
C LYS A 58 3.38 -0.35 4.73
N THR A 59 3.15 0.84 5.26
CA THR A 59 4.03 1.43 6.26
C THR A 59 3.87 0.63 7.55
N GLY A 60 4.85 -0.22 7.90
CA GLY A 60 4.92 -0.80 9.24
C GLY A 60 4.98 0.29 10.32
N ARG A 61 4.99 -0.09 11.61
CA ARG A 61 5.45 0.86 12.65
C ARG A 61 6.82 1.35 12.19
N ARG A 62 6.98 2.67 11.97
CA ARG A 62 8.23 3.28 11.51
C ARG A 62 9.38 2.79 12.38
N GLY A 63 10.19 1.88 11.86
CA GLY A 63 11.24 1.21 12.61
C GLY A 63 12.22 0.55 11.64
N LEU A 64 13.40 1.18 11.53
CA LEU A 64 14.66 0.67 10.98
C LEU A 64 14.67 0.19 9.51
N GLY A 65 15.03 1.10 8.59
CA GLY A 65 15.48 0.83 7.22
C GLY A 65 15.63 2.15 6.48
N PRO A 66 16.68 2.35 5.66
CA PRO A 66 17.12 3.70 5.27
C PRO A 66 16.01 4.39 4.50
N ALA A 67 15.53 5.46 5.11
CA ALA A 67 14.49 6.31 4.58
C ALA A 67 15.10 7.23 3.53
N ASP A 68 14.57 7.16 2.31
CA ASP A 68 14.43 8.38 1.52
C ASP A 68 13.37 9.22 2.25
N GLU A 69 13.81 10.07 3.18
CA GLU A 69 12.96 11.08 3.85
C GLU A 69 12.56 12.15 2.82
N PRO A 70 11.31 12.65 2.88
CA PRO A 70 11.08 13.84 3.71
C PRO A 70 9.76 13.84 4.50
N ASP A 71 9.67 14.78 5.45
CA ASP A 71 8.53 15.17 6.30
C ASP A 71 8.26 14.35 7.58
N GLY A 72 9.06 14.61 8.61
CA GLY A 72 8.71 15.67 9.59
C GLY A 72 7.50 15.50 10.51
N ASP A 73 6.71 14.42 10.41
CA ASP A 73 5.53 14.24 11.28
C ASP A 73 5.59 12.89 12.00
N GLN A 74 6.44 12.81 13.04
CA GLN A 74 6.39 11.72 14.02
C GLN A 74 5.17 11.95 14.94
N PRO A 75 4.17 11.04 14.96
CA PRO A 75 3.11 11.10 15.94
C PRO A 75 3.74 10.84 17.30
N VAL A 76 3.69 11.86 18.15
CA VAL A 76 4.05 11.73 19.55
C VAL A 76 3.16 10.62 20.13
N PRO A 77 3.72 9.54 20.71
CA PRO A 77 2.92 8.51 21.33
C PRO A 77 2.15 9.13 22.50
N LEU A 78 0.83 9.28 22.35
CA LEU A 78 -0.03 9.82 23.41
C LEU A 78 -0.08 8.84 24.58
N PRO A 79 0.07 9.31 25.84
CA PRO A 79 -0.12 8.51 27.03
C PRO A 79 -1.49 7.81 27.03
N ARG A 80 -1.51 6.55 27.48
CA ARG A 80 -2.74 5.72 27.52
C ARG A 80 -3.86 6.36 28.33
N GLU A 81 -3.54 7.26 29.27
CA GLU A 81 -4.53 7.99 30.07
C GLU A 81 -5.45 8.88 29.21
N GLN A 82 -4.97 9.39 28.07
CA GLN A 82 -5.78 10.22 27.16
C GLN A 82 -6.74 9.41 26.27
N LEU A 83 -6.56 8.09 26.18
CA LEU A 83 -7.39 7.19 25.38
C LEU A 83 -8.56 6.61 26.19
N SER A 84 -8.65 6.94 27.48
CA SER A 84 -9.74 6.51 28.34
C SER A 84 -10.83 7.59 28.34
N LEU A 85 -12.04 7.25 27.90
CA LEU A 85 -13.19 8.12 28.10
C LEU A 85 -13.39 8.30 29.62
N PRO A 86 -13.65 9.52 30.11
CA PRO A 86 -14.01 9.69 31.51
C PRO A 86 -15.28 8.90 31.76
N MET A 87 -15.21 7.90 32.65
CA MET A 87 -16.41 7.26 33.16
C MET A 87 -17.21 8.32 33.91
N VAL A 88 -18.27 8.81 33.26
CA VAL A 88 -19.29 9.64 33.90
C VAL A 88 -19.95 8.77 34.97
N LYS A 89 -19.86 9.21 36.23
CA LYS A 89 -20.60 8.63 37.36
C LYS A 89 -22.05 9.07 37.35
#